data_AF-A0A318RD12-F1
#
_entry.id   AF-A0A318RD12-F1
#
_cell.length_a   1.000
_cell.length_b   1.000
_cell.length_c   1.000
_cell.angle_alpha   90.00
_cell.angle_beta   90.00
_cell.angle_gamma   90.00
#
_symmetry.space_group_name_H-M   'P 1'
#
loop_
_entity.id
_entity.type
_entity.pdbx_description
1 polymer ?
#
loop_
_entity_poly.entity_id
_entity_poly.type
_entity_poly.pdbx_seq_one_letter_code
_entity_poly.pdbx_strand_id
1 'polypeptide(L)'
;MSSTPRVLFICVKNGGKSQMAAGLMTKVSGDSVDVQSAGTAPGSAINALSAQSLLEVGVDISANTPRAIDPDLLAQMDVVVT
;
A
#
# COMPACT_ATOMS: atom_id res chain seq x y z
N MET A 1 -9.31 1.72 24.77
CA MET A 1 -8.14 2.15 23.98
C MET A 1 -8.53 1.99 22.53
N SER A 2 -8.56 3.06 21.74
CA SER A 2 -8.78 2.95 20.30
C SER A 2 -7.50 2.40 19.70
N SER A 3 -7.53 1.20 19.10
CA SER A 3 -6.42 0.74 18.25
C SER A 3 -6.27 1.70 17.07
N THR A 4 -5.04 1.90 16.60
CA THR A 4 -4.79 2.61 15.34
C THR A 4 -5.49 1.84 14.21
N PRO A 5 -6.39 2.48 13.44
CA PRO A 5 -7.07 1.81 12.33
C PRO A 5 -6.07 1.24 11.33
N ARG A 6 -6.36 0.07 10.79
CA ARG A 6 -5.49 -0.66 9.86
C ARG A 6 -6.16 -0.82 8.50
N VAL A 7 -5.50 -0.35 7.44
CA VAL A 7 -6.04 -0.35 6.08
C VAL A 7 -5.12 -1.10 5.14
N LEU A 8 -5.67 -2.04 4.37
CA LEU A 8 -4.96 -2.79 3.34
C LEU A 8 -5.49 -2.47 1.95
N PHE A 9 -4.61 -1.96 1.09
CA PHE A 9 -4.87 -1.79 -0.34
C PHE A 9 -4.40 -3.02 -1.13
N ILE A 10 -5.29 -3.60 -1.94
CA ILE A 10 -5.02 -4.78 -2.76
C ILE A 10 -5.05 -4.40 -4.24
N CYS A 11 -4.11 -4.91 -5.03
CA CYS A 11 -4.27 -4.99 -6.48
C CYS A 11 -3.55 -6.23 -7.01
N VAL A 12 -3.63 -6.56 -8.29
CA VAL A 12 -3.04 -7.82 -8.80
C VAL A 12 -1.53 -7.90 -8.54
N LYS A 13 -0.76 -6.91 -9.02
CA LYS A 13 0.71 -6.95 -9.01
C LYS A 13 1.38 -6.34 -7.78
N ASN A 14 0.67 -5.56 -6.98
CA ASN A 14 1.26 -4.75 -5.89
C ASN A 14 2.50 -3.90 -6.28
N GLY A 15 2.57 -3.52 -7.55
CA GLY A 15 3.63 -2.64 -8.06
C GLY A 15 3.14 -1.24 -8.43
N GLY A 16 1.83 -1.01 -8.55
CA GLY A 16 1.25 0.26 -9.01
C GLY A 16 0.14 0.74 -8.10
N LYS A 17 -1.12 0.57 -8.51
CA LYS A 17 -2.31 1.11 -7.81
C LYS A 17 -2.31 0.95 -6.28
N SER A 18 -2.10 -0.26 -5.76
CA SER A 18 -2.13 -0.46 -4.30
C SER A 18 -0.93 0.18 -3.57
N GLN A 19 0.24 0.28 -4.22
CA GLN A 19 1.39 1.03 -3.68
C GLN A 19 1.11 2.53 -3.70
N MET A 20 0.50 3.02 -4.79
CA MET A 20 0.14 4.43 -4.91
C MET A 20 -0.85 4.85 -3.82
N ALA A 21 -1.91 4.07 -3.64
CA ALA A 21 -2.92 4.33 -2.62
C ALA A 21 -2.33 4.29 -1.21
N ALA A 22 -1.48 3.30 -0.90
CA ALA A 22 -0.82 3.21 0.40
C ALA A 22 0.12 4.40 0.66
N GLY A 23 0.93 4.80 -0.33
CA GLY A 23 1.82 5.95 -0.21
C GLY A 23 1.06 7.27 0.02
N LEU A 24 -0.02 7.50 -0.73
CA LEU A 24 -0.87 8.69 -0.56
C LEU A 24 -1.57 8.71 0.79
N MET A 25 -2.14 7.58 1.23
CA MET A 25 -2.81 7.50 2.52
C MET A 25 -1.82 7.73 3.67
N THR A 26 -0.62 7.13 3.61
CA THR A 26 0.45 7.37 4.60
C THR A 26 0.80 8.85 4.68
N LYS A 27 0.96 9.52 3.53
CA LYS A 27 1.24 10.97 3.50
C LYS A 27 0.15 11.81 4.17
N VAL A 28 -1.13 11.48 3.98
CA VAL A 28 -2.26 12.26 4.51
C VAL A 28 -2.56 11.93 5.98
N SER A 29 -2.42 10.67 6.37
CA SER A 29 -2.79 10.19 7.71
C SER A 29 -1.65 10.24 8.73
N GLY A 30 -0.38 10.29 8.30
CA GLY A 30 0.76 10.16 9.20
C GLY A 30 0.65 8.88 10.03
N ASP A 31 0.85 8.98 11.34
CA ASP A 31 0.81 7.83 12.26
C ASP A 31 -0.61 7.49 12.76
N SER A 32 -1.64 8.17 12.25
CA SER A 32 -3.03 7.93 12.68
C SER A 32 -3.67 6.69 12.06
N VAL A 33 -3.04 6.09 11.03
CA VAL A 33 -3.49 4.87 10.36
C VAL A 33 -2.30 3.96 10.04
N ASP A 34 -2.41 2.67 10.34
CA ASP A 34 -1.49 1.64 9.85
C ASP A 34 -1.87 1.26 8.42
N VAL A 35 -1.07 1.73 7.46
CA VAL A 35 -1.35 1.56 6.03
C VAL A 35 -0.48 0.45 5.45
N GLN A 36 -1.12 -0.52 4.81
CA GLN A 36 -0.49 -1.67 4.19
C GLN A 36 -0.95 -1.80 2.72
N SER A 37 -0.12 -2.43 1.87
CA SER A 37 -0.54 -2.85 0.53
C SER A 37 -0.14 -4.29 0.23
N ALA A 38 -0.86 -4.98 -0.64
CA ALA A 38 -0.51 -6.34 -1.08
C ALA A 38 -1.05 -6.63 -2.49
N GLY A 39 -0.75 -7.83 -3.01
CA GLY A 39 -1.34 -8.28 -4.25
C GLY A 39 -1.55 -9.78 -4.38
N THR A 40 -2.53 -10.12 -5.22
CA THR A 40 -2.97 -11.51 -5.46
C THR A 40 -1.98 -12.30 -6.32
N ALA A 41 -1.21 -11.61 -7.17
CA ALA A 41 -0.15 -12.19 -7.99
C ALA A 41 1.01 -11.18 -8.12
N PRO A 42 1.82 -10.97 -7.06
CA PRO A 42 2.83 -9.92 -7.00
C PRO A 42 3.74 -9.87 -8.23
N GLY A 43 4.05 -8.66 -8.66
CA GLY A 43 5.07 -8.41 -9.68
C GLY A 43 6.47 -8.53 -9.10
N SER A 44 7.48 -8.39 -9.95
CA SER A 44 8.89 -8.38 -9.55
C SER A 44 9.39 -7.01 -9.08
N ALA A 45 8.68 -5.92 -9.40
CA ALA A 45 9.12 -4.56 -9.11
C ALA A 45 7.94 -3.57 -9.05
N ILE A 46 8.23 -2.39 -8.51
CA ILE A 46 7.36 -1.21 -8.57
C ILE A 46 7.27 -0.72 -10.02
N ASN A 47 6.09 -0.27 -10.41
CA ASN A 47 5.86 0.37 -11.70
C ASN A 47 6.53 1.75 -11.70
N ALA A 48 7.50 1.95 -12.61
CA ALA A 48 8.28 3.17 -12.68
C ALA A 48 7.42 4.44 -12.86
N LEU A 49 6.35 4.38 -13.66
CA LEU A 49 5.45 5.51 -13.86
C LEU A 49 4.64 5.81 -12.59
N SER A 50 4.18 4.77 -11.88
CA SER A 50 3.52 4.95 -10.57
C SER A 50 4.43 5.62 -9.55
N ALA A 51 5.71 5.23 -9.49
CA ALA A 51 6.70 5.87 -8.63
C ALA A 51 6.95 7.33 -9.04
N GLN A 52 7.14 7.59 -10.34
CA GLN A 52 7.33 8.94 -10.87
C GLN A 52 6.14 9.86 -10.55
N SER A 53 4.90 9.41 -10.78
CA SER A 53 3.70 10.19 -10.48
C SER A 53 3.55 10.50 -8.99
N LEU A 54 3.98 9.59 -8.10
CA LEU A 54 3.96 9.87 -6.66
C LEU A 54 5.08 10.81 -6.22
N LEU A 55 6.27 10.73 -6.84
CA LEU A 55 7.37 11.65 -6.57
C LEU A 55 6.99 13.10 -6.89
N GLU A 56 6.20 13.34 -7.94
CA GLU A 56 5.66 14.68 -8.28
C GLU A 56 4.86 15.30 -7.13
N VAL A 57 4.25 14.47 -6.28
CA VAL A 57 3.53 14.90 -5.08
C VAL A 57 4.31 14.60 -3.79
N GLY A 58 5.62 14.36 -3.85
CA GLY A 58 6.48 14.19 -2.69
C GLY A 58 6.27 12.87 -1.91
N VAL A 59 5.82 11.81 -2.59
CA VAL A 59 5.78 10.45 -2.03
C VAL A 59 6.73 9.57 -2.83
N ASP A 60 7.74 9.00 -2.18
CA ASP A 60 8.65 8.06 -2.83
C ASP A 60 8.24 6.62 -2.50
N ILE A 61 7.89 5.84 -3.52
CA ILE A 61 7.61 4.40 -3.42
C ILE A 61 8.62 3.56 -4.21
N SER A 62 9.68 4.17 -4.76
CA SER A 62 10.60 3.51 -5.70
C SER A 62 11.36 2.33 -5.08
N ALA A 63 11.62 2.38 -3.76
CA ALA A 63 12.29 1.34 -3.00
C ALA A 63 11.35 0.27 -2.43
N ASN A 64 10.03 0.40 -2.61
CA ASN A 64 9.09 -0.59 -2.11
C ASN A 64 9.22 -1.91 -2.86
N THR A 65 8.83 -3.02 -2.22
CA THR A 65 8.83 -4.34 -2.84
C THR A 65 7.40 -4.87 -2.92
N PRO A 66 6.92 -5.29 -4.11
CA PRO A 66 5.64 -5.98 -4.21
C PRO A 66 5.61 -7.24 -3.35
N ARG A 67 4.52 -7.45 -2.60
CA ARG A 67 4.36 -8.57 -1.69
C ARG A 67 2.99 -9.24 -1.83
N ALA A 68 2.96 -10.53 -1.52
CA ALA A 68 1.74 -11.32 -1.54
C ALA A 68 0.79 -10.90 -0.41
N ILE A 69 -0.49 -11.21 -0.57
CA ILE A 69 -1.45 -11.13 0.53
C ILE A 69 -1.06 -12.18 1.57
N ASP A 70 -0.82 -11.72 2.78
CA ASP A 70 -0.68 -12.55 3.97
C ASP A 70 -2.07 -12.72 4.62
N PRO A 71 -2.62 -13.95 4.70
CA PRO A 71 -3.93 -14.20 5.30
C PRO A 71 -4.04 -13.76 6.76
N ASP A 72 -2.96 -13.92 7.54
CA ASP A 72 -2.96 -13.56 8.96
C ASP A 72 -2.96 -12.04 9.12
N LEU A 73 -2.23 -11.32 8.25
CA LEU A 73 -2.28 -9.86 8.19
C LEU A 73 -3.67 -9.38 7.75
N LEU A 74 -4.23 -9.99 6.70
CA LEU A 74 -5.54 -9.64 6.15
C LEU A 74 -6.64 -9.75 7.23
N ALA A 75 -6.60 -10.80 8.04
CA ALA A 75 -7.56 -11.03 9.13
C ALA A 75 -7.51 -9.96 10.22
N GLN A 76 -6.44 -9.14 10.28
CA GLN A 76 -6.25 -8.09 11.28
C GLN A 76 -6.58 -6.68 10.73
N MET A 77 -7.00 -6.55 9.47
CA MET A 77 -7.30 -5.25 8.86
C MET A 77 -8.73 -4.81 9.18
N ASP A 78 -8.90 -3.54 9.52
CA ASP A 78 -10.23 -2.94 9.75
C ASP A 78 -10.93 -2.63 8.41
N VAL A 79 -10.16 -2.24 7.39
CA VAL A 79 -10.65 -1.93 6.05
C VAL A 79 -9.76 -2.56 4.98
N VAL A 80 -10.39 -3.20 4.00
CA VAL A 80 -9.72 -3.73 2.81
C VAL A 80 -10.28 -3.03 1.58
N VAL A 81 -9.40 -2.48 0.75
CA VAL A 81 -9.75 -1.76 -0.48
C VAL A 81 -9.17 -2.52 -1.68
N THR A 82 -10.02 -2.92 -2.63
CA THR A 82 -9.68 -3.81 -3.76
C THR A 82 -9.72 -3.14 -5.12
#